data_AF-D5SMQ5-F1
#
_entry.id   AF-D5SMQ5-F1
#
_cell.length_a   1.000
_cell.length_b   1.000
_cell.length_c   1.000
_cell.angle_alpha   90.00
_cell.angle_beta   90.00
_cell.angle_gamma   90.00
#
_symmetry.space_group_name_H-M   'P 1'
#
loop_
_entity.id
_entity.type
_entity.pdbx_description
1 polymer ?
#
loop_
_entity_poly.entity_id
_entity_poly.type
_entity_poly.pdbx_seq_one_letter_code
_entity_poly.pdbx_strand_id
1 'polypeptide(L)'
;MLPIDSTRNQLRLSANPLLATHAVKSVDVAELQAPTIHRHLLRETKRDMRDLRRRQTAAEAIAGLDHVHEIYGFTKGQFGLLQLLEAILERTGPARVSLSTWTAARHEIQTLDRHVKAGRLLSMRWLIDFSFARRDPEAAHQIRQTFGLDAIRVAQNHSKFALIEAEGWELVLRTSMNLNMNPRLEDFTLAHDPALASFLRDVLNDIWTRQKRSLADASGREQRQFFTHEL
;
A
#
# COMPACT_ATOMS: atom_id res chain seq x y z
N MET A 1 -20.84 23.37 27.72
CA MET A 1 -20.86 23.43 26.24
C MET A 1 -19.72 24.36 25.84
N LEU A 2 -18.56 23.82 25.47
CA LEU A 2 -17.41 24.62 25.03
C LEU A 2 -17.58 24.96 23.54
N PRO A 3 -17.23 26.18 23.11
CA PRO A 3 -17.41 26.59 21.71
C PRO A 3 -16.43 25.82 20.83
N ILE A 4 -16.93 25.29 19.72
CA ILE A 4 -16.12 24.70 18.65
C ILE A 4 -15.49 25.86 17.89
N ASP A 5 -14.19 26.04 18.08
CA ASP A 5 -13.37 27.00 17.33
C ASP A 5 -13.27 26.52 15.88
N SER A 6 -13.97 27.22 14.98
CA SER A 6 -14.11 26.90 13.56
C SER A 6 -12.92 27.35 12.71
N THR A 7 -11.74 27.62 13.30
CA THR A 7 -10.58 28.19 12.57
C THR A 7 -9.38 27.25 12.40
N ARG A 8 -9.42 25.99 12.82
CA ARG A 8 -8.28 25.07 12.67
C ARG A 8 -8.46 24.07 11.53
N ASN A 9 -8.22 24.52 10.29
CA ASN A 9 -7.98 23.63 9.16
C ASN A 9 -6.53 23.05 9.16
N GLN A 10 -5.97 22.86 10.36
CA GLN A 10 -4.61 22.36 10.56
C GLN A 10 -4.66 21.06 11.35
N LEU A 11 -4.22 19.97 10.72
CA LEU A 11 -3.99 18.71 11.42
C LEU A 11 -2.63 18.76 12.10
N ARG A 12 -2.60 18.69 13.43
CA ARG A 12 -1.36 18.47 14.18
C ARG A 12 -1.02 16.99 14.11
N LEU A 13 0.16 16.65 13.58
CA LEU A 13 0.62 15.26 13.54
C LEU A 13 0.88 14.76 14.97
N SER A 14 0.06 13.84 15.48
CA SER A 14 0.30 13.27 16.81
C SER A 14 1.63 12.52 16.82
N ALA A 15 2.61 12.98 17.61
CA ALA A 15 3.87 12.26 17.81
C ALA A 15 3.65 11.10 18.79
N ASN A 16 4.23 9.94 18.50
CA ASN A 16 4.25 8.82 19.43
C ASN A 16 5.12 9.21 20.66
N PRO A 17 4.59 9.19 21.90
CA PRO A 17 5.33 9.63 23.09
C PRO A 17 6.63 8.85 23.34
N LEU A 18 6.74 7.62 22.86
CA LEU A 18 7.94 6.78 22.98
C LEU A 18 9.03 7.12 21.93
N LEU A 19 8.70 7.93 20.92
CA LEU A 19 9.58 8.31 19.80
C LEU A 19 9.72 9.83 19.65
N ALA A 20 9.05 10.63 20.49
CA ALA A 20 8.95 12.07 20.33
C ALA A 20 10.16 12.80 20.93
N THR A 21 11.22 12.96 20.14
CA THR A 21 12.34 13.85 20.49
C THR A 21 12.24 15.24 19.84
N HIS A 22 11.25 15.51 18.98
CA HIS A 22 11.11 16.80 18.29
C HIS A 22 9.66 17.29 18.12
N ALA A 23 9.53 18.60 17.89
CA ALA A 23 8.28 19.35 17.76
C ALA A 23 7.34 18.75 16.69
N VAL A 24 6.06 18.67 17.05
CA VAL A 24 4.96 18.21 16.19
C VAL A 24 4.77 19.18 15.03
N LYS A 25 4.96 18.72 13.80
CA LYS A 25 4.70 19.50 12.58
C LYS A 25 3.19 19.57 12.32
N SER A 26 2.68 20.75 11.97
CA SER A 26 1.30 20.97 11.50
C SER A 26 1.25 20.97 9.98
N VAL A 27 0.21 20.38 9.40
CA VAL A 27 -0.07 20.39 7.95
C VAL A 27 -1.33 21.21 7.71
N ASP A 28 -1.29 22.14 6.76
CA ASP A 28 -2.47 22.88 6.30
C ASP A 28 -3.25 22.03 5.30
N VAL A 29 -4.51 21.76 5.61
CA VAL A 29 -5.38 20.90 4.80
C VAL A 29 -5.85 21.64 3.53
N ALA A 30 -5.85 22.97 3.52
CA ALA A 30 -6.32 23.77 2.39
C ALA A 30 -5.39 23.75 1.17
N GLU A 31 -4.11 23.40 1.36
CA GLU A 31 -3.09 23.38 0.30
C GLU A 31 -3.06 22.04 -0.47
N LEU A 32 -3.74 21.00 0.03
CA LEU A 32 -3.77 19.67 -0.60
C LEU A 32 -4.67 19.64 -1.85
N GLN A 33 -4.11 19.99 -3.02
CA GLN A 33 -4.80 19.88 -4.31
C GLN A 33 -4.42 18.59 -5.05
N ALA A 34 -5.19 17.53 -4.81
CA ALA A 34 -5.26 16.36 -5.70
C ALA A 34 -6.73 15.97 -5.86
N PRO A 35 -7.14 15.30 -6.96
CA PRO A 35 -8.45 14.66 -7.02
C PRO A 35 -8.49 13.57 -5.93
N THR A 36 -8.90 13.94 -4.71
CA THR A 36 -8.80 13.10 -3.51
C THR A 36 -10.08 12.29 -3.25
N ILE A 37 -11.15 12.58 -3.99
CA ILE A 37 -12.48 12.03 -3.71
C ILE A 37 -13.00 11.31 -4.93
N HIS A 38 -12.81 9.99 -4.95
CA HIS A 38 -13.59 9.10 -5.79
C HIS A 38 -14.93 8.81 -5.07
N ARG A 39 -16.06 9.19 -5.68
CA ARG A 39 -17.40 8.87 -5.18
C ARG A 39 -18.07 7.92 -6.17
N HIS A 40 -18.47 6.75 -5.69
CA HIS A 40 -19.42 5.89 -6.38
C HIS A 40 -20.56 5.54 -5.42
N LEU A 41 -21.77 5.29 -5.95
CA LEU A 41 -22.86 4.75 -5.15
C LEU A 41 -22.50 3.31 -4.78
N LEU A 42 -22.60 2.95 -3.49
CA LEU A 42 -22.46 1.56 -2.99
C LEU A 42 -23.59 0.61 -3.46
N ARG A 43 -24.26 0.92 -4.58
CA ARG A 43 -25.37 0.13 -5.10
C ARG A 43 -24.86 -0.72 -6.25
N GLU A 44 -24.31 -1.88 -5.87
CA GLU A 44 -24.39 -3.20 -6.55
C GLU A 44 -23.33 -4.17 -6.02
N THR A 45 -22.30 -3.69 -5.31
CA THR A 45 -21.33 -4.56 -4.62
C THR A 45 -21.96 -5.24 -3.41
N LYS A 46 -22.22 -6.54 -3.55
CA LYS A 46 -22.57 -7.40 -2.42
C LYS A 46 -21.32 -7.53 -1.54
N ARG A 47 -21.39 -7.14 -0.26
CA ARG A 47 -20.25 -7.21 0.66
C ARG A 47 -20.29 -8.49 1.48
N ASP A 48 -19.20 -9.24 1.41
CA ASP A 48 -18.93 -10.39 2.27
C ASP A 48 -18.06 -9.96 3.45
N MET A 49 -18.59 -10.03 4.68
CA MET A 49 -17.85 -9.72 5.90
C MET A 49 -17.29 -11.00 6.54
N ARG A 50 -15.97 -11.05 6.75
CA ARG A 50 -15.26 -12.23 7.23
C ARG A 50 -14.51 -11.98 8.53
N ASP A 51 -14.86 -12.76 9.53
CA ASP A 51 -14.19 -12.80 10.82
C ASP A 51 -13.20 -13.98 10.89
N LEU A 52 -11.92 -13.71 10.60
CA LEU A 52 -10.86 -14.73 10.52
C LEU A 52 -9.93 -14.66 11.73
N ARG A 53 -10.47 -14.49 12.94
CA ARG A 53 -9.69 -14.36 14.18
C ARG A 53 -9.12 -15.68 14.73
N ARG A 54 -9.16 -16.79 13.98
CA ARG A 54 -8.75 -18.15 14.44
C ARG A 54 -7.66 -18.74 13.53
N ARG A 55 -7.83 -19.96 13.02
CA ARG A 55 -6.82 -20.71 12.23
C ARG A 55 -6.91 -20.50 10.72
N GLN A 56 -7.78 -19.60 10.26
CA GLN A 56 -8.08 -19.48 8.83
C GLN A 56 -6.90 -18.90 8.04
N THR A 57 -6.66 -19.48 6.88
CA THR A 57 -5.61 -19.11 5.92
C THR A 57 -6.02 -17.94 5.04
N ALA A 58 -5.06 -17.33 4.33
CA ALA A 58 -5.34 -16.31 3.32
C ALA A 58 -6.20 -16.85 2.16
N ALA A 59 -6.03 -18.12 1.78
CA ALA A 59 -6.83 -18.76 0.75
C ALA A 59 -8.30 -18.90 1.16
N GLU A 60 -8.58 -19.26 2.41
CA GLU A 60 -9.93 -19.25 2.98
C GLU A 60 -10.47 -17.81 3.10
N ALA A 61 -9.60 -16.86 3.42
CA ALA A 61 -9.95 -15.45 3.54
C ALA A 61 -10.55 -14.89 2.25
N ILE A 62 -10.01 -15.27 1.09
CA ILE A 62 -10.46 -14.80 -0.23
C ILE A 62 -11.32 -15.82 -0.99
N ALA A 63 -11.71 -16.94 -0.37
CA ALA A 63 -12.50 -17.97 -1.04
C ALA A 63 -13.79 -17.38 -1.64
N GLY A 64 -14.14 -17.73 -2.88
CA GLY A 64 -15.31 -17.14 -3.55
C GLY A 64 -15.06 -15.73 -4.13
N LEU A 65 -13.80 -15.29 -4.24
CA LEU A 65 -13.44 -14.11 -5.02
C LEU A 65 -14.05 -14.18 -6.43
N ASP A 66 -14.85 -13.17 -6.77
CA ASP A 66 -15.51 -13.02 -8.06
C ASP A 66 -15.49 -11.54 -8.50
N HIS A 67 -16.21 -11.21 -9.56
CA HIS A 67 -16.26 -9.85 -10.13
C HIS A 67 -17.33 -8.95 -9.52
N VAL A 68 -18.07 -9.44 -8.52
CA VAL A 68 -19.30 -8.79 -8.01
C VAL A 68 -19.18 -8.45 -6.53
N HIS A 69 -18.48 -9.28 -5.75
CA HIS A 69 -18.41 -9.16 -4.30
C HIS A 69 -17.14 -8.46 -3.83
N GLU A 70 -17.31 -7.56 -2.86
CA GLU A 70 -16.21 -7.05 -2.05
C GLU A 70 -16.06 -7.95 -0.82
N ILE A 71 -14.84 -8.44 -0.59
CA ILE A 71 -14.48 -9.19 0.62
C ILE A 71 -13.88 -8.21 1.61
N TYR A 72 -14.52 -8.04 2.77
CA TYR A 72 -13.95 -7.35 3.93
C TYR A 72 -13.57 -8.37 4.98
N GLY A 73 -12.34 -8.33 5.48
CA GLY A 73 -11.85 -9.28 6.45
C GLY A 73 -10.89 -8.72 7.48
N PHE A 74 -10.75 -9.45 8.58
CA PHE A 74 -9.74 -9.22 9.61
C PHE A 74 -8.83 -10.43 9.74
N THR A 75 -7.54 -10.22 10.00
CA THR A 75 -6.60 -11.24 10.47
C THR A 75 -6.07 -10.87 11.84
N LYS A 76 -5.76 -11.85 12.70
CA LYS A 76 -5.01 -11.65 13.95
C LYS A 76 -3.53 -12.03 13.81
N GLY A 77 -3.02 -12.07 12.58
CA GLY A 77 -1.64 -12.40 12.31
C GLY A 77 -1.42 -13.84 11.85
N GLN A 78 -2.48 -14.62 11.66
CA GLN A 78 -2.33 -15.98 11.12
C GLN A 78 -1.94 -16.00 9.63
N PHE A 79 -2.10 -14.87 8.93
CA PHE A 79 -1.51 -14.61 7.61
C PHE A 79 -1.24 -13.11 7.47
N GLY A 80 -0.28 -12.74 6.61
CA GLY A 80 0.05 -11.36 6.29
C GLY A 80 -0.28 -11.00 4.84
N LEU A 81 0.20 -9.84 4.42
CA LEU A 81 -0.01 -9.32 3.06
C LEU A 81 0.58 -10.24 1.99
N LEU A 82 1.74 -10.86 2.22
CA LEU A 82 2.32 -11.80 1.26
C LEU A 82 1.41 -13.00 1.00
N GLN A 83 0.88 -13.63 2.03
CA GLN A 83 0.00 -14.79 1.86
C GLN A 83 -1.30 -14.41 1.15
N LEU A 84 -1.81 -13.19 1.35
CA LEU A 84 -2.92 -12.66 0.56
C LEU A 84 -2.54 -12.51 -0.92
N LEU A 85 -1.39 -11.93 -1.22
CA LEU A 85 -0.90 -11.80 -2.59
C LEU A 85 -0.70 -13.18 -3.25
N GLU A 86 -0.09 -14.14 -2.55
CA GLU A 86 0.08 -15.51 -3.03
C GLU A 86 -1.26 -16.18 -3.34
N ALA A 87 -2.24 -16.05 -2.44
CA ALA A 87 -3.58 -16.58 -2.65
C ALA A 87 -4.29 -15.92 -3.83
N ILE A 88 -4.13 -14.60 -4.01
CA ILE A 88 -4.68 -13.87 -5.16
C ILE A 88 -4.06 -14.36 -6.46
N LEU A 89 -2.72 -14.44 -6.54
CA LEU A 89 -2.01 -14.91 -7.74
C LEU A 89 -2.41 -16.34 -8.13
N GLU A 90 -2.68 -17.20 -7.15
CA GLU A 90 -3.18 -18.56 -7.39
C GLU A 90 -4.60 -18.56 -8.01
N ARG A 91 -5.42 -17.55 -7.70
CA ARG A 91 -6.78 -17.41 -8.23
C ARG A 91 -6.84 -16.71 -9.58
N THR A 92 -6.01 -15.69 -9.78
CA THR A 92 -6.04 -14.85 -10.99
C THR A 92 -5.10 -15.33 -12.08
N GLY A 93 -4.13 -16.18 -11.76
CA GLY A 93 -3.01 -16.47 -12.63
C GLY A 93 -1.96 -15.33 -12.64
N PRO A 94 -1.05 -15.33 -13.65
CA PRO A 94 0.02 -14.35 -13.74
C PRO A 94 -0.47 -12.90 -13.73
N ALA A 95 0.12 -12.07 -12.87
CA ALA A 95 -0.34 -10.70 -12.68
C ALA A 95 0.80 -9.67 -12.60
N ARG A 96 0.47 -8.40 -12.87
CA ARG A 96 1.30 -7.23 -12.58
C ARG A 96 0.79 -6.60 -11.28
N VAL A 97 1.70 -6.19 -10.40
CA VAL A 97 1.33 -5.66 -9.08
C VAL A 97 1.87 -4.25 -8.88
N SER A 98 1.03 -3.32 -8.40
CA SER A 98 1.49 -2.05 -7.85
C SER A 98 1.21 -2.02 -6.36
N LEU A 99 2.25 -1.91 -5.53
CA LEU A 99 2.13 -1.93 -4.07
C LEU A 99 2.48 -0.57 -3.47
N SER A 100 1.59 -0.08 -2.61
CA SER A 100 1.90 0.97 -1.64
C SER A 100 2.05 0.33 -0.26
N THR A 101 3.14 0.60 0.44
CA THR A 101 3.37 0.11 1.81
C THR A 101 4.35 0.99 2.57
N TRP A 102 4.33 1.02 3.90
CA TRP A 102 5.31 1.81 4.67
C TRP A 102 6.67 1.10 4.76
N THR A 103 6.67 -0.24 4.80
CA THR A 103 7.89 -1.04 4.85
C THR A 103 7.68 -2.43 4.27
N ALA A 104 8.76 -3.05 3.82
CA ALA A 104 8.82 -4.45 3.40
C ALA A 104 9.94 -5.20 4.13
N ALA A 105 9.75 -6.50 4.41
CA ALA A 105 10.81 -7.34 4.95
C ALA A 105 11.52 -8.14 3.84
N ARG A 106 12.84 -8.36 3.98
CA ARG A 106 13.68 -9.08 3.01
C ARG A 106 13.11 -10.45 2.63
N HIS A 107 12.67 -11.23 3.62
CA HIS A 107 12.07 -12.55 3.41
C HIS A 107 10.87 -12.51 2.45
N GLU A 108 10.03 -11.47 2.58
CA GLU A 108 8.86 -11.31 1.71
C GLU A 108 9.29 -10.97 0.28
N ILE A 109 10.29 -10.09 0.14
CA ILE A 109 10.88 -9.73 -1.18
C ILE A 109 11.51 -10.97 -1.83
N GLN A 110 12.23 -11.81 -1.07
CA GLN A 110 12.80 -13.08 -1.55
C GLN A 110 11.71 -14.05 -2.01
N THR A 111 10.57 -14.08 -1.32
CA THR A 111 9.47 -14.93 -1.75
C THR A 111 8.84 -14.40 -3.03
N LEU A 112 8.61 -13.09 -3.16
CA LEU A 112 8.11 -12.50 -4.39
C LEU A 112 9.07 -12.72 -5.59
N ASP A 113 10.38 -12.72 -5.38
CA ASP A 113 11.37 -13.08 -6.40
C ASP A 113 11.16 -14.51 -6.96
N ARG A 114 10.78 -15.47 -6.09
CA ARG A 114 10.41 -16.82 -6.54
C ARG A 114 9.15 -16.81 -7.39
N HIS A 115 8.18 -15.93 -7.11
CA HIS A 115 6.99 -15.78 -7.96
C HIS A 115 7.31 -15.15 -9.32
N VAL A 116 8.27 -14.22 -9.38
CA VAL A 116 8.78 -13.68 -10.65
C VAL A 116 9.43 -14.78 -11.47
N LYS A 117 10.36 -15.55 -10.87
CA LYS A 117 11.05 -16.66 -11.53
C LYS A 117 10.10 -17.76 -12.01
N ALA A 118 8.99 -17.97 -11.29
CA ALA A 118 7.95 -18.92 -11.66
C ALA A 118 6.94 -18.38 -12.70
N GLY A 119 7.10 -17.15 -13.18
CA GLY A 119 6.17 -16.54 -14.13
C GLY A 119 4.78 -16.20 -13.55
N ARG A 120 4.62 -16.25 -12.22
CA ARG A 120 3.36 -15.92 -11.52
C ARG A 120 3.22 -14.44 -11.21
N LEU A 121 4.35 -13.74 -11.01
CA LEU A 121 4.40 -12.29 -10.83
C LEU A 121 5.16 -11.68 -12.00
N LEU A 122 4.44 -11.01 -12.90
CA LEU A 122 5.00 -10.50 -14.16
C LEU A 122 5.85 -9.24 -13.95
N SER A 123 5.42 -8.37 -13.02
CA SER A 123 6.16 -7.17 -12.62
C SER A 123 5.62 -6.64 -11.30
N MET A 124 6.44 -5.85 -10.60
CA MET A 124 5.98 -5.16 -9.41
C MET A 124 6.61 -3.78 -9.28
N ARG A 125 5.81 -2.77 -8.95
CA ARG A 125 6.29 -1.43 -8.56
C ARG A 125 5.85 -1.06 -7.14
N TRP A 126 6.61 -0.20 -6.49
CA TRP A 126 6.59 -0.02 -5.04
C TRP A 126 6.61 1.47 -4.66
N LEU A 127 5.48 1.96 -4.12
CA LEU A 127 5.45 3.23 -3.41
C LEU A 127 5.74 2.95 -1.92
N ILE A 128 6.91 3.37 -1.45
CA ILE A 128 7.34 3.11 -0.06
C ILE A 128 7.59 4.43 0.69
N ASP A 129 7.56 4.39 2.01
CA ASP A 129 8.03 5.50 2.83
C ASP A 129 9.46 5.94 2.45
N PHE A 130 9.68 7.25 2.39
CA PHE A 130 10.96 7.84 1.99
C PHE A 130 12.14 7.40 2.83
N SER A 131 11.93 7.04 4.09
CA SER A 131 13.04 6.58 4.93
C SER A 131 13.35 5.09 4.81
N PHE A 132 12.57 4.31 4.04
CA PHE A 132 12.77 2.87 3.87
C PHE A 132 14.17 2.51 3.35
N ALA A 133 14.59 3.06 2.22
CA ALA A 133 15.89 2.73 1.63
C ALA A 133 17.09 3.10 2.54
N ARG A 134 16.93 4.08 3.43
CA ARG A 134 17.95 4.40 4.43
C ARG A 134 17.92 3.44 5.62
N ARG A 135 16.72 3.05 6.07
CA ARG A 135 16.54 2.09 7.18
C ARG A 135 16.99 0.68 6.78
N ASP A 136 16.76 0.32 5.53
CA ASP A 136 17.10 -0.98 4.97
C ASP A 136 17.60 -0.89 3.51
N PRO A 137 18.87 -0.48 3.30
CA PRO A 137 19.45 -0.31 1.97
C PRO A 137 19.51 -1.60 1.17
N GLU A 138 19.81 -2.71 1.84
CA GLU A 138 19.88 -4.03 1.22
C GLU A 138 18.51 -4.53 0.75
N ALA A 139 17.41 -4.25 1.48
CA ALA A 139 16.07 -4.62 1.01
C ALA A 139 15.66 -3.78 -0.21
N ALA A 140 15.97 -2.48 -0.22
CA ALA A 140 15.77 -1.64 -1.39
C ALA A 140 16.61 -2.11 -2.59
N HIS A 141 17.86 -2.51 -2.35
CA HIS A 141 18.72 -3.10 -3.37
C HIS A 141 18.11 -4.39 -3.94
N GLN A 142 17.63 -5.28 -3.08
CA GLN A 142 17.02 -6.54 -3.49
C GLN A 142 15.76 -6.31 -4.34
N ILE A 143 14.90 -5.37 -3.97
CA ILE A 143 13.73 -4.99 -4.79
C ILE A 143 14.18 -4.55 -6.20
N ARG A 144 15.22 -3.71 -6.30
CA ARG A 144 15.73 -3.25 -7.60
C ARG A 144 16.36 -4.39 -8.42
N GLN A 145 17.02 -5.34 -7.78
CA GLN A 145 17.57 -6.52 -8.45
C GLN A 145 16.46 -7.40 -9.02
N THR A 146 15.38 -7.63 -8.26
CA THR A 146 14.27 -8.50 -8.68
C THR A 146 13.34 -7.83 -9.69
N PHE A 147 12.98 -6.56 -9.48
CA PHE A 147 11.91 -5.88 -10.23
C PHE A 147 12.41 -4.77 -11.16
N GLY A 148 13.71 -4.50 -11.18
CA GLY A 148 14.34 -3.49 -12.00
C GLY A 148 14.59 -2.16 -11.29
N LEU A 149 15.48 -1.36 -11.86
CA LEU A 149 15.95 -0.11 -11.25
C LEU A 149 14.84 0.94 -11.05
N ASP A 150 13.76 0.88 -11.83
CA ASP A 150 12.65 1.82 -11.76
C ASP A 150 11.50 1.36 -10.84
N ALA A 151 11.66 0.23 -10.15
CA ALA A 151 10.60 -0.39 -9.37
C ALA A 151 10.17 0.39 -8.12
N ILE A 152 10.97 1.37 -7.65
CA ILE A 152 10.71 2.09 -6.39
C ILE A 152 10.46 3.58 -6.65
N ARG A 153 9.42 4.10 -5.99
CA ARG A 153 9.27 5.52 -5.65
C ARG A 153 9.00 5.68 -4.17
N VAL A 154 9.26 6.87 -3.67
CA VAL A 154 9.14 7.20 -2.26
C VAL A 154 8.18 8.35 -2.01
N ALA A 155 7.48 8.33 -0.88
CA ALA A 155 6.70 9.46 -0.39
C ALA A 155 6.69 9.49 1.14
N GLN A 156 6.08 10.51 1.74
CA GLN A 156 5.62 10.45 3.13
C GLN A 156 4.43 9.49 3.23
N ASN A 157 4.70 8.21 3.00
CA ASN A 157 3.67 7.21 2.72
C ASN A 157 3.34 6.37 3.95
N HIS A 158 2.08 6.40 4.36
CA HIS A 158 1.53 5.42 5.29
C HIS A 158 0.30 4.69 4.73
N SER A 159 0.00 4.91 3.44
CA SER A 159 -1.05 4.17 2.72
C SER A 159 -0.57 2.76 2.40
N LYS A 160 -1.51 1.82 2.37
CA LYS A 160 -1.24 0.39 2.19
C LYS A 160 -2.30 -0.20 1.29
N PHE A 161 -1.91 -0.52 0.07
CA PHE A 161 -2.79 -1.14 -0.91
C PHE A 161 -1.96 -1.83 -1.99
N ALA A 162 -2.53 -2.87 -2.61
CA ALA A 162 -2.01 -3.48 -3.82
C ALA A 162 -3.05 -3.39 -4.94
N LEU A 163 -2.61 -3.01 -6.12
CA LEU A 163 -3.36 -3.15 -7.37
C LEU A 163 -2.83 -4.40 -8.05
N ILE A 164 -3.71 -5.33 -8.42
CA ILE A 164 -3.35 -6.58 -9.08
C ILE A 164 -4.08 -6.64 -10.42
N GLU A 165 -3.30 -6.55 -11.49
CA GLU A 165 -3.76 -6.59 -12.87
C GLU A 165 -3.41 -7.95 -13.47
N ALA A 166 -4.43 -8.75 -13.77
CA ALA A 166 -4.28 -10.06 -14.42
C ALA A 166 -5.30 -10.19 -15.56
N GLU A 167 -5.28 -11.30 -16.29
CA GLU A 167 -6.24 -11.54 -17.35
C GLU A 167 -7.69 -11.52 -16.82
N GLY A 168 -8.47 -10.55 -17.26
CA GLY A 168 -9.85 -10.32 -16.79
C GLY A 168 -9.97 -9.67 -15.40
N TRP A 169 -8.88 -9.44 -14.68
CA TRP A 169 -8.91 -8.94 -13.30
C TRP A 169 -8.26 -7.57 -13.12
N GLU A 170 -9.00 -6.69 -12.45
CA GLU A 170 -8.56 -5.39 -11.93
C GLU A 170 -8.86 -5.35 -10.44
N LEU A 171 -8.00 -5.98 -9.64
CA LEU A 171 -8.23 -6.15 -8.21
C LEU A 171 -7.60 -5.01 -7.40
N VAL A 172 -8.34 -4.53 -6.41
CA VAL A 172 -7.84 -3.60 -5.40
C VAL A 172 -7.86 -4.30 -4.04
N LEU A 173 -6.68 -4.49 -3.46
CA LEU A 173 -6.50 -4.90 -2.08
C LEU A 173 -6.12 -3.67 -1.25
N ARG A 174 -6.99 -3.20 -0.35
CA ARG A 174 -6.60 -2.21 0.67
C ARG A 174 -6.44 -2.92 1.99
N THR A 175 -5.47 -2.50 2.79
CA THR A 175 -5.18 -3.18 4.05
C THR A 175 -4.48 -2.27 5.04
N SER A 176 -4.50 -2.62 6.32
CA SER A 176 -3.62 -2.03 7.32
C SER A 176 -2.21 -2.67 7.35
N MET A 177 -2.03 -3.83 6.69
CA MET A 177 -0.80 -4.62 6.70
C MET A 177 0.34 -3.98 5.90
N ASN A 178 1.54 -3.97 6.49
CA ASN A 178 2.77 -3.79 5.73
C ASN A 178 3.18 -5.10 5.04
N LEU A 179 4.11 -5.04 4.09
CA LEU A 179 4.67 -6.26 3.50
C LEU A 179 5.75 -6.88 4.40
N ASN A 180 5.34 -7.25 5.60
CA ASN A 180 6.13 -8.01 6.56
C ASN A 180 5.20 -8.88 7.39
N MET A 181 5.75 -9.93 8.01
CA MET A 181 4.98 -10.69 8.98
C MET A 181 4.70 -9.79 10.19
N ASN A 182 3.43 -9.57 10.47
CA ASN A 182 2.97 -8.79 11.61
C ASN A 182 1.86 -9.56 12.34
N PRO A 183 2.11 -10.10 13.54
CA PRO A 183 1.16 -10.94 14.25
C PRO A 183 0.16 -10.09 15.04
N ARG A 184 -0.43 -9.08 14.38
CA ARG A 184 -1.37 -8.12 14.97
C ARG A 184 -2.74 -8.26 14.32
N LEU A 185 -3.73 -7.64 14.96
CA LEU A 185 -5.02 -7.45 14.33
C LEU A 185 -4.86 -6.47 13.17
N GLU A 186 -5.22 -6.91 11.97
CA GLU A 186 -5.13 -6.14 10.74
C GLU A 186 -6.41 -6.36 9.93
N ASP A 187 -6.81 -5.36 9.15
CA ASP A 187 -7.97 -5.42 8.28
C ASP A 187 -7.59 -5.34 6.81
N PHE A 188 -8.48 -5.84 5.95
CA PHE A 188 -8.36 -5.71 4.50
C PHE A 188 -9.72 -5.68 3.80
N THR A 189 -9.74 -5.01 2.64
CA THR A 189 -10.80 -5.11 1.63
C THR A 189 -10.19 -5.61 0.33
N LEU A 190 -10.81 -6.58 -0.33
CA LEU A 190 -10.43 -7.07 -1.65
C LEU A 190 -11.65 -7.07 -2.57
N ALA A 191 -11.55 -6.45 -3.74
CA ALA A 191 -12.59 -6.48 -4.75
C ALA A 191 -12.01 -6.36 -6.16
N HIS A 192 -12.74 -6.88 -7.15
CA HIS A 192 -12.60 -6.48 -8.55
C HIS A 192 -13.25 -5.11 -8.73
N ASP A 193 -12.44 -4.06 -8.80
CA ASP A 193 -12.92 -2.68 -8.89
C ASP A 193 -12.05 -1.90 -9.90
N PRO A 194 -12.37 -2.00 -11.21
CA PRO A 194 -11.64 -1.32 -12.26
C PRO A 194 -11.59 0.21 -12.08
N ALA A 195 -12.64 0.81 -11.49
CA ALA A 195 -12.73 2.25 -11.32
C ALA A 195 -11.77 2.74 -10.23
N LEU A 196 -11.77 2.07 -9.07
CA LEU A 196 -10.82 2.39 -8.00
C LEU A 196 -9.39 2.01 -8.39
N ALA A 197 -9.19 0.89 -9.11
CA ALA A 197 -7.89 0.49 -9.63
C ALA A 197 -7.31 1.57 -10.55
N SER A 198 -8.10 2.08 -11.50
CA SER A 198 -7.69 3.18 -12.38
C SER A 198 -7.31 4.42 -11.59
N PHE A 199 -8.16 4.84 -10.66
CA PHE A 199 -7.89 6.03 -9.84
C PHE A 199 -6.56 5.91 -9.06
N LEU A 200 -6.35 4.80 -8.35
CA LEU A 200 -5.11 4.59 -7.59
C LEU A 200 -3.89 4.44 -8.51
N ARG A 201 -4.06 3.83 -9.68
CA ARG A 201 -3.01 3.72 -10.69
C ARG A 201 -2.60 5.09 -11.20
N ASP A 202 -3.54 6.00 -11.43
CA ASP A 202 -3.27 7.37 -11.89
C ASP A 202 -2.50 8.17 -10.84
N VAL A 203 -2.86 8.04 -9.56
CA VAL A 203 -2.09 8.63 -8.45
C VAL A 203 -0.65 8.10 -8.43
N LEU A 204 -0.45 6.78 -8.59
CA LEU A 204 0.88 6.21 -8.67
C LEU A 204 1.65 6.68 -9.92
N ASN A 205 0.97 6.79 -11.06
CA ASN A 205 1.58 7.24 -12.32
C ASN A 205 2.06 8.69 -12.21
N ASP A 206 1.28 9.57 -11.58
CA ASP A 206 1.68 10.96 -11.37
C ASP A 206 2.99 11.05 -10.55
N ILE A 207 3.10 10.25 -9.47
CA ILE A 207 4.34 10.15 -8.69
C ILE A 207 5.50 9.64 -9.56
N TRP A 208 5.30 8.59 -10.36
CA TRP A 208 6.36 8.04 -11.21
C TRP A 208 6.84 9.03 -12.27
N THR A 209 5.92 9.83 -12.83
CA THR A 209 6.21 10.86 -13.84
C THR A 209 6.99 12.04 -13.24
N ARG A 210 6.62 12.51 -12.03
CA ARG A 210 7.23 13.70 -11.41
C ARG A 210 8.53 13.39 -10.66
N GLN A 211 8.61 12.21 -10.05
CA GLN A 211 9.73 11.85 -9.18
C GLN A 211 10.81 11.08 -9.93
N LYS A 212 12.04 11.58 -9.86
CA LYS A 212 13.23 10.84 -10.31
C LYS A 212 13.43 9.60 -9.44
N ARG A 213 13.70 8.44 -10.06
CA ARG A 213 14.00 7.17 -9.35
C ARG A 213 15.13 7.26 -8.32
N SER A 214 16.08 8.19 -8.52
CA SER A 214 17.23 8.41 -7.64
C SER A 214 16.85 9.05 -6.30
N LEU A 215 15.65 9.64 -6.16
CA LEU A 215 15.23 10.25 -4.90
C LEU A 215 15.15 9.21 -3.77
N ALA A 216 14.78 7.97 -4.10
CA ALA A 216 14.72 6.88 -3.13
C ALA A 216 16.09 6.61 -2.47
N ASP A 217 17.21 6.89 -3.17
CA ASP A 217 18.58 6.68 -2.68
C ASP A 217 19.24 7.99 -2.22
N ALA A 218 18.55 9.13 -2.35
CA ALA A 218 19.07 10.44 -1.97
C ALA A 218 19.24 10.56 -0.43
N SER A 219 20.05 11.52 0.00
CA SER A 219 20.25 11.77 1.42
C SER A 219 18.93 12.16 2.10
N GLY A 220 18.84 11.91 3.41
CA GLY A 220 17.66 12.31 4.18
C GLY A 220 17.38 13.82 4.13
N ARG A 221 18.41 14.66 3.90
CA ARG A 221 18.25 16.10 3.70
C ARG A 221 17.56 16.40 2.37
N GLU A 222 18.04 15.81 1.28
CA GLU A 222 17.48 16.00 -0.06
C GLU A 222 16.04 15.49 -0.16
N GLN A 223 15.75 14.32 0.40
CA GLN A 223 14.39 13.79 0.48
C GLN A 223 13.45 14.73 1.25
N ARG A 224 13.89 15.23 2.41
CA ARG A 224 13.10 16.21 3.19
C ARG A 224 12.88 17.51 2.42
N GLN A 225 13.89 17.99 1.71
CA GLN A 225 13.77 19.20 0.89
C GLN A 225 12.76 18.99 -0.24
N PHE A 226 12.80 17.84 -0.93
CA PHE A 226 11.84 17.48 -1.96
C PHE A 226 10.39 17.53 -1.43
N PHE A 227 10.10 16.83 -0.32
CA PHE A 227 8.74 16.82 0.25
C PHE A 227 8.33 18.11 0.97
N THR A 228 9.24 19.07 1.15
CA THR A 228 8.88 20.40 1.67
C THR A 228 8.36 21.32 0.56
N HIS A 229 8.69 21.03 -0.71
CA HIS A 229 8.31 21.85 -1.86
C HIS A 229 7.24 21.21 -2.76
N GLU A 230 6.75 20.01 -2.43
CA GLU A 230 5.65 19.32 -3.12
C GLU A 230 4.28 19.47 -2.43
N LEU A 231 4.21 20.19 -1.31
CA LEU A 231 2.96 20.59 -0.67
C LEU A 231 2.55 21.99 -1.12
#